data_AF-A0AAE9DMR4-F1
#
_entry.id   AF-A0AAE9DMR4-F1
#
_cell.length_a   1.000
_cell.length_b   1.000
_cell.length_c   1.000
_cell.angle_alpha   90.00
_cell.angle_beta   90.00
_cell.angle_gamma   90.00
#
_symmetry.space_group_name_H-M   'P 1'
#
loop_
_entity.id
_entity.type
_entity.pdbx_description
1 polymer ?
#
loop_
_entity_poly.entity_id
_entity_poly.type
_entity_poly.pdbx_seq_one_letter_code
_entity_poly.pdbx_strand_id
1 'polypeptide(L)'
;MEIHEISQSILGRRVVNRSQGTLSVILNKPEPWSFIGPGRQAFVRLYNWINLPEKKRLEIVDKNTIWDVPEKKENKCDNRKRKSTDEPSTTKRARTEFTNVQRQVLEALYEQTDRPTADEIQTIAEKLDLDETTVSNYFQNTRTRNKAKAGIEKGH
;
A
#
# COMPACT_ATOMS: atom_id res chain seq x y z
N MET A 1 -29.03 -7.58 -9.49
CA MET A 1 -27.93 -8.47 -9.93
C MET A 1 -26.98 -8.63 -8.77
N GLU A 2 -27.10 -9.75 -8.08
CA GLU A 2 -26.26 -10.10 -6.92
C GLU A 2 -24.85 -10.47 -7.40
N ILE A 3 -23.89 -9.55 -7.28
CA ILE A 3 -22.47 -9.78 -7.58
C ILE A 3 -21.81 -10.52 -6.39
N HIS A 4 -22.47 -11.53 -5.83
CA HIS A 4 -22.12 -12.11 -4.52
C HIS A 4 -21.00 -13.16 -4.55
N GLU A 5 -20.44 -13.50 -5.73
CA GLU A 5 -19.44 -14.59 -5.82
C GLU A 5 -18.04 -14.16 -6.31
N ILE A 6 -17.84 -12.90 -6.71
CA ILE A 6 -16.53 -12.44 -7.17
C ILE A 6 -15.75 -11.87 -5.98
N SER A 7 -14.75 -12.62 -5.52
CA SER A 7 -13.88 -12.16 -4.44
C SER A 7 -13.05 -10.94 -4.85
N GLN A 8 -12.81 -10.04 -3.90
CA GLN A 8 -11.91 -8.90 -4.08
C GLN A 8 -10.49 -9.33 -4.50
N SER A 9 -10.08 -10.55 -4.18
CA SER A 9 -8.80 -11.11 -4.63
C SER A 9 -8.75 -11.35 -6.14
N ILE A 10 -9.84 -11.81 -6.74
CA ILE A 10 -9.94 -12.04 -8.18
C ILE A 10 -9.99 -10.71 -8.93
N LEU A 11 -10.83 -9.77 -8.47
CA LEU A 11 -10.89 -8.42 -9.04
C LEU A 11 -9.56 -7.68 -8.93
N GLY A 12 -8.90 -7.77 -7.77
CA GLY A 12 -7.61 -7.15 -7.53
C GLY A 12 -6.57 -7.66 -8.52
N ARG A 13 -6.46 -8.98 -8.66
CA ARG A 13 -5.44 -9.60 -9.53
C ARG A 13 -5.71 -9.38 -11.01
N ARG A 14 -6.95 -9.61 -11.46
CA ARG A 14 -7.26 -9.74 -12.90
C ARG A 14 -7.76 -8.45 -13.55
N VAL A 15 -8.46 -7.61 -12.80
CA VAL A 15 -9.04 -6.37 -13.34
C VAL A 15 -8.15 -5.17 -13.01
N VAL A 16 -7.82 -5.01 -11.74
CA VAL A 16 -7.17 -3.79 -11.23
C VAL A 16 -5.64 -3.90 -11.28
N ASN A 17 -5.11 -5.13 -11.31
CA ASN A 17 -3.69 -5.47 -11.19
C ASN A 17 -3.07 -4.85 -9.91
N ARG A 18 -3.71 -5.15 -8.78
CA ARG A 18 -3.35 -4.74 -7.42
C ARG A 18 -3.56 -5.91 -6.45
N SER A 19 -2.93 -5.85 -5.28
CA SER A 19 -3.18 -6.83 -4.23
C SER A 19 -4.62 -6.67 -3.71
N GLN A 20 -5.19 -7.73 -3.15
CA GLN A 20 -6.50 -7.68 -2.50
C GLN A 20 -6.54 -6.61 -1.40
N GLY A 21 -5.49 -6.49 -0.60
CA GLY A 21 -5.40 -5.48 0.46
C GLY A 21 -5.42 -4.05 -0.08
N THR A 22 -4.70 -3.77 -1.17
CA THR A 22 -4.75 -2.46 -1.83
C THR A 22 -6.14 -2.19 -2.40
N LEU A 23 -6.77 -3.17 -3.06
CA LEU A 23 -8.12 -3.01 -3.59
C LEU A 23 -9.15 -2.79 -2.47
N SER A 24 -9.02 -3.48 -1.33
CA SER A 24 -9.88 -3.29 -0.16
C SER A 24 -9.84 -1.86 0.36
N VAL A 25 -8.67 -1.25 0.48
CA VAL A 25 -8.54 0.16 0.89
C VAL A 25 -9.21 1.09 -0.12
N ILE A 26 -8.95 0.87 -1.41
CA ILE A 26 -9.51 1.68 -2.50
C ILE A 26 -11.05 1.64 -2.49
N LEU A 27 -11.64 0.47 -2.22
CA LEU A 27 -13.10 0.28 -2.24
C LEU A 27 -13.78 0.73 -0.94
N ASN A 28 -13.18 0.50 0.22
CA ASN A 28 -13.80 0.81 1.52
C ASN A 28 -13.57 2.25 1.98
N LYS A 29 -12.50 2.90 1.51
CA LYS A 29 -12.14 4.29 1.85
C LYS A 29 -11.62 5.02 0.61
N PRO A 30 -12.47 5.27 -0.39
CA PRO A 30 -12.03 5.97 -1.59
C PRO A 30 -11.70 7.44 -1.24
N GLU A 31 -10.48 7.87 -1.53
CA GLU A 31 -10.18 9.30 -1.51
C GLU A 31 -10.98 10.03 -2.61
N PRO A 32 -11.32 11.31 -2.45
CA PRO A 32 -11.99 12.09 -3.49
C PRO A 32 -11.15 12.14 -4.78
N TRP A 33 -11.80 12.05 -5.95
CA TRP A 33 -11.14 11.88 -7.26
C TRP A 33 -9.93 12.79 -7.48
N SER A 34 -10.02 14.06 -7.07
CA SER A 34 -8.95 15.07 -7.17
C SER A 34 -7.66 14.72 -6.41
N PHE A 35 -7.71 13.83 -5.43
CA PHE A 35 -6.58 13.46 -4.57
C PHE A 35 -6.04 12.03 -4.81
N ILE A 36 -6.76 11.19 -5.56
CA ILE A 36 -6.42 9.76 -5.78
C ILE A 36 -5.08 9.53 -6.55
N GLY A 37 -4.44 10.57 -7.12
CA GLY A 37 -3.10 10.47 -7.71
C GLY A 37 -2.89 9.25 -8.64
N PRO A 38 -1.79 8.47 -8.48
CA PRO A 38 -1.54 7.24 -9.25
C PRO A 38 -2.56 6.11 -9.01
N GLY A 39 -3.34 6.18 -7.93
CA GLY A 39 -4.39 5.22 -7.59
C GLY A 39 -5.57 5.26 -8.56
N ARG A 40 -5.73 6.33 -9.36
CA ARG A 40 -6.89 6.52 -10.25
C ARG A 40 -7.01 5.42 -11.30
N GLN A 41 -5.87 4.90 -11.75
CA GLN A 41 -5.81 3.80 -12.72
C GLN A 41 -6.56 2.56 -12.24
N ALA A 42 -6.65 2.34 -10.93
CA ALA A 42 -7.43 1.24 -10.38
C ALA A 42 -8.92 1.40 -10.66
N PHE A 43 -9.46 2.61 -10.44
CA PHE A 43 -10.85 2.95 -10.73
C PHE A 43 -11.16 2.93 -12.23
N VAL A 44 -10.25 3.47 -13.06
CA VAL A 44 -10.43 3.44 -14.52
C VAL A 44 -10.53 2.00 -15.04
N ARG A 45 -9.66 1.11 -14.57
CA ARG A 45 -9.72 -0.32 -14.95
C ARG A 45 -11.00 -0.99 -14.47
N LEU A 46 -11.42 -0.71 -13.24
CA LEU A 46 -12.66 -1.25 -12.70
C LEU A 46 -13.88 -0.75 -13.48
N TYR A 47 -13.92 0.55 -13.80
CA TYR A 47 -14.97 1.16 -14.61
C TYR A 47 -15.02 0.54 -16.01
N ASN A 48 -13.87 0.44 -16.69
CA ASN A 48 -13.80 -0.18 -18.00
C ASN A 48 -14.29 -1.63 -17.97
N TRP A 49 -13.93 -2.38 -16.93
CA TRP A 49 -14.39 -3.76 -16.76
C TRP A 49 -15.90 -3.86 -16.51
N ILE A 50 -16.48 -3.01 -15.66
CA ILE A 50 -17.94 -2.99 -15.41
C ILE A 50 -18.73 -2.69 -16.69
N ASN A 51 -18.17 -1.86 -17.59
CA ASN A 51 -18.80 -1.52 -18.86
C ASN A 51 -18.59 -2.56 -19.97
N LEU A 52 -17.84 -3.64 -19.73
CA LEU A 52 -17.72 -4.73 -20.69
C LEU A 52 -19.02 -5.55 -20.77
N PRO A 53 -19.31 -6.17 -21.94
CA PRO A 53 -20.38 -7.15 -22.06
C PRO A 53 -20.23 -8.26 -21.01
N GLU A 54 -21.35 -8.73 -20.47
CA GLU A 54 -21.38 -9.71 -19.37
C GLU A 54 -20.51 -10.95 -19.64
N LYS A 55 -20.58 -11.49 -20.86
CA LYS A 55 -19.73 -12.61 -21.30
C LYS A 55 -18.24 -12.35 -21.08
N LYS A 56 -17.75 -11.16 -21.44
CA LYS A 56 -16.34 -10.77 -21.25
C LYS A 56 -16.01 -10.52 -19.77
N ARG A 57 -16.95 -9.96 -18.99
CA ARG A 57 -16.74 -9.76 -17.55
C ARG A 57 -16.52 -11.09 -16.83
N LEU A 58 -17.37 -12.07 -17.13
CA LEU A 58 -17.33 -13.42 -16.56
C LEU A 58 -16.04 -14.15 -16.96
N GLU A 59 -15.64 -14.09 -18.23
CA GLU A 59 -14.37 -14.69 -18.71
C GLU A 59 -13.14 -14.17 -17.94
N ILE A 60 -13.08 -12.86 -17.67
CA ILE A 60 -11.97 -12.26 -16.94
C ILE A 60 -11.90 -12.74 -15.48
N VAL A 61 -13.04 -12.95 -14.82
CA VAL A 61 -13.09 -13.36 -13.40
C VAL A 61 -13.21 -14.87 -13.20
N ASP A 62 -13.36 -15.63 -14.28
CA ASP A 62 -13.54 -17.07 -14.27
C ASP A 62 -12.30 -17.81 -13.73
N LYS A 63 -12.45 -18.49 -12.59
CA LYS A 63 -11.32 -19.12 -11.88
C LYS A 63 -10.59 -20.18 -12.71
N ASN A 64 -11.25 -20.77 -13.70
CA ASN A 64 -10.71 -21.83 -14.57
C ASN A 64 -9.95 -21.28 -15.78
N THR A 65 -10.09 -20.00 -16.08
CA THR A 65 -9.36 -19.33 -17.16
C THR A 65 -7.92 -19.03 -16.72
N ILE A 66 -6.95 -19.52 -17.49
CA ILE A 66 -5.53 -19.14 -17.37
C ILE A 66 -5.41 -17.69 -17.86
N TRP A 67 -5.55 -16.75 -16.93
CA TRP A 67 -5.41 -15.34 -17.20
C TRP A 67 -3.93 -14.95 -17.13
N ASP A 68 -3.32 -14.73 -18.29
CA ASP A 68 -1.98 -14.16 -18.39
C ASP A 68 -2.05 -12.71 -17.90
N VAL A 69 -1.70 -12.49 -16.62
CA VAL A 69 -1.59 -11.14 -16.08
C VAL A 69 -0.36 -10.54 -16.77
N PRO A 70 -0.50 -9.50 -17.61
CA PRO A 70 0.65 -8.91 -18.27
C PRO A 70 1.65 -8.50 -17.18
N GLU A 71 2.84 -9.09 -17.29
CA GLU A 71 3.90 -8.95 -16.32
C GLU A 71 4.09 -7.48 -15.98
N LYS A 72 4.13 -7.21 -14.68
CA LYS A 72 4.27 -5.88 -14.13
C LYS A 72 5.54 -5.28 -14.73
N LYS A 73 5.45 -4.42 -15.75
CA LYS A 73 6.59 -3.61 -16.18
C LYS A 73 7.15 -2.98 -14.92
N GLU A 74 8.33 -3.43 -14.52
CA GLU A 74 8.99 -3.01 -13.32
C GLU A 74 9.15 -1.49 -13.40
N ASN A 75 8.38 -0.76 -12.60
CA ASN A 75 8.55 0.68 -12.50
C ASN A 75 9.90 0.89 -11.81
N LYS A 76 10.91 1.23 -12.61
CA LYS A 76 12.23 1.67 -12.20
C LYS A 76 12.10 2.98 -11.40
N CYS A 77 11.69 2.90 -10.15
CA CYS A 77 11.80 3.98 -9.17
C CYS A 77 12.29 3.46 -7.82
N ASP A 78 13.28 2.57 -7.84
CA ASP A 78 14.08 2.20 -6.67
C ASP A 78 15.57 2.35 -7.04
N ASN A 79 16.02 3.60 -7.22
CA ASN A 79 17.46 3.89 -7.25
C ASN A 79 17.96 4.05 -5.82
N ARG A 80 17.88 3.00 -5.00
CA ARG A 80 18.76 2.83 -3.84
C ARG A 80 19.71 1.68 -4.15
N LYS A 81 20.88 2.09 -4.64
CA LYS A 81 22.09 1.29 -4.88
C LYS A 81 22.26 0.17 -3.86
N ARG A 82 21.87 -1.06 -4.22
CA ARG A 82 22.34 -2.27 -3.55
C ARG A 82 23.30 -2.95 -4.51
N LYS A 83 24.56 -3.01 -4.09
CA LYS A 83 25.65 -3.69 -4.77
C LYS A 83 25.30 -5.18 -4.81
N SER A 84 24.94 -5.67 -5.99
CA SER A 84 24.58 -7.06 -6.23
C SER A 84 25.80 -7.97 -6.06
N THR A 85 25.70 -8.89 -5.12
CA THR A 85 26.31 -10.22 -5.22
C THR A 85 25.16 -11.22 -5.15
N ASP A 86 25.21 -12.15 -6.09
CA ASP A 86 24.24 -13.16 -6.50
C ASP A 86 23.85 -14.13 -5.36
N GLU A 87 22.56 -14.21 -5.00
CA GLU A 87 21.92 -15.35 -4.29
C GLU A 87 20.39 -15.16 -4.18
N PRO A 88 19.54 -16.18 -4.44
CA PRO A 88 18.09 -16.05 -4.47
C PRO A 88 17.50 -16.30 -3.08
N SER A 89 17.52 -15.30 -2.20
CA SER A 89 16.82 -15.38 -0.91
C SER A 89 15.39 -14.83 -1.02
N THR A 90 14.42 -15.73 -1.14
CA THR A 90 12.96 -15.44 -1.03
C THR A 90 12.49 -15.29 0.42
N THR A 91 13.38 -14.90 1.34
CA THR A 91 13.02 -14.63 2.72
C THR A 91 12.28 -13.30 2.79
N LYS A 92 10.95 -13.36 2.69
CA LYS A 92 10.06 -12.23 3.01
C LYS A 92 10.49 -11.69 4.37
N ARG A 93 11.01 -10.45 4.42
CA ARG A 93 11.42 -9.81 5.68
C ARG A 93 10.24 -9.90 6.66
N ALA A 94 10.48 -10.52 7.82
CA ALA A 94 9.49 -10.59 8.89
C ALA A 94 9.02 -9.16 9.19
N ARG A 95 7.70 -9.00 9.34
CA ARG A 95 7.13 -7.68 9.62
C ARG A 95 7.58 -7.25 11.00
N THR A 96 8.24 -6.11 11.11
CA THR A 96 8.62 -5.54 12.40
C THR A 96 7.36 -5.17 13.18
N GLU A 97 7.16 -5.83 14.32
CA GLU A 97 6.11 -5.48 15.29
C GLU A 97 6.74 -4.67 16.42
N PHE A 98 6.29 -3.42 16.59
CA PHE A 98 6.74 -2.59 17.71
C PHE A 98 6.14 -3.09 19.02
N THR A 99 6.97 -3.17 20.05
CA THR A 99 6.50 -3.39 21.43
C THR A 99 5.65 -2.19 21.89
N ASN A 100 4.83 -2.40 22.93
CA ASN A 100 4.02 -1.32 23.52
C ASN A 100 4.89 -0.17 24.05
N VAL A 101 6.09 -0.46 24.53
CA VAL A 101 7.03 0.57 25.02
C VAL A 101 7.61 1.36 23.84
N GLN A 102 8.10 0.66 22.79
CA GLN A 102 8.60 1.32 21.58
C GLN A 102 7.54 2.23 20.95
N ARG A 103 6.28 1.78 20.90
CA ARG A 103 5.17 2.60 20.37
C ARG A 103 4.94 3.87 21.18
N GLN A 104 4.89 3.78 22.51
CA GLN A 104 4.67 4.94 23.38
C GLN A 104 5.79 5.98 23.22
N VAL A 105 7.05 5.53 23.16
CA VAL A 105 8.18 6.45 22.95
C VAL A 105 8.11 7.12 21.57
N LEU A 106 7.80 6.34 20.52
CA LEU A 106 7.63 6.88 19.17
C LEU A 106 6.46 7.87 19.06
N GLU A 107 5.39 7.68 19.83
CA GLU A 107 4.25 8.60 19.90
C GLU A 107 4.62 9.90 20.62
N ALA A 108 5.23 9.82 21.80
CA ALA A 108 5.68 10.99 22.55
C ALA A 108 6.72 11.84 21.80
N LEU A 109 7.58 11.20 21.00
CA LEU A 109 8.53 11.90 20.13
C LEU A 109 7.84 12.54 18.92
N TYR A 110 6.83 11.89 18.36
CA TYR A 110 6.05 12.44 17.25
C TYR A 110 5.28 13.69 17.65
N GLU A 111 4.79 13.76 18.90
CA GLU A 111 4.15 14.97 19.45
C GLU A 111 5.12 16.15 19.55
N GLN A 112 6.41 15.89 19.76
CA GLN A 112 7.45 16.93 19.83
C GLN A 112 7.95 17.33 18.45
N THR A 113 8.20 16.37 17.57
CA THR A 113 8.67 16.59 16.20
C THR A 113 8.08 15.56 15.24
N ASP A 114 7.26 16.03 14.29
CA ASP A 114 6.69 15.16 13.26
C ASP A 114 7.67 14.87 12.11
N ARG A 115 8.79 15.62 12.06
CA ARG A 115 9.83 15.57 11.01
C ARG A 115 11.22 15.54 11.64
N PRO A 116 11.59 14.44 12.32
CA PRO A 116 12.93 14.30 12.87
C PRO A 116 13.98 14.32 11.75
N THR A 117 15.13 14.92 12.05
CA THR A 117 16.34 14.92 11.23
C THR A 117 16.99 13.54 11.20
N ALA A 118 17.98 13.33 10.32
CA ALA A 118 18.69 12.05 10.22
C ALA A 118 19.37 11.65 11.55
N ASP A 119 19.96 12.64 12.25
CA ASP A 119 20.63 12.43 13.53
C ASP A 119 19.64 12.04 14.64
N GLU A 120 18.47 12.69 14.68
CA GLU A 120 17.39 12.31 15.60
C GLU A 120 16.85 10.91 15.29
N ILE A 121 16.71 10.54 14.01
CA ILE A 121 16.30 9.20 13.59
C ILE A 121 17.31 8.15 14.06
N GLN A 122 18.61 8.41 13.90
CA GLN A 122 19.67 7.52 14.38
C GLN A 122 19.62 7.36 15.90
N THR A 123 19.49 8.47 16.63
CA THR A 123 19.39 8.45 18.10
C THR A 123 18.18 7.64 18.57
N ILE A 124 17.03 7.75 17.89
CA ILE A 124 15.81 7.00 18.23
C ILE A 124 15.96 5.52 17.89
N ALA A 125 16.59 5.21 16.77
CA ALA A 125 16.89 3.84 16.33
C ALA A 125 17.76 3.11 17.36
N GLU A 126 18.85 3.75 17.83
CA GLU A 126 19.71 3.20 18.87
C GLU A 126 18.98 3.01 20.20
N LYS A 127 18.20 4.01 20.65
CA LYS A 127 17.46 3.94 21.93
C LYS A 127 16.38 2.87 21.95
N LEU A 128 15.80 2.55 20.79
CA LEU A 128 14.68 1.61 20.68
C LEU A 128 15.11 0.23 20.14
N ASP A 129 16.39 0.03 19.83
CA ASP A 129 16.91 -1.16 19.15
C ASP A 129 16.15 -1.45 17.84
N LEU A 130 16.02 -0.42 17.00
CA LEU A 130 15.31 -0.45 15.72
C LEU A 130 16.23 0.01 14.59
N ASP A 131 15.94 -0.41 13.36
CA ASP A 131 16.63 0.11 12.16
C ASP A 131 16.17 1.56 11.86
N GLU A 132 17.09 2.42 11.43
CA GLU A 132 16.80 3.81 11.02
C GLU A 132 15.69 3.88 9.96
N THR A 133 15.63 2.91 9.04
CA THR A 133 14.58 2.83 8.02
C THR A 133 13.23 2.56 8.68
N THR A 134 13.18 1.74 9.73
CA THR A 134 11.96 1.42 10.47
C THR A 134 11.42 2.65 11.19
N VAL A 135 12.30 3.40 11.86
CA VAL A 135 11.96 4.66 12.53
C VAL A 135 11.49 5.69 11.50
N SER A 136 12.26 5.92 10.43
CA SER A 136 11.89 6.84 9.35
C SER A 136 10.52 6.49 8.74
N ASN A 137 10.29 5.21 8.45
CA ASN A 137 9.00 4.73 7.93
C ASN A 137 7.86 4.94 8.92
N TYR A 138 8.09 4.81 10.23
CA TYR A 138 7.08 5.11 11.25
C TYR A 138 6.61 6.55 11.14
N PHE A 139 7.52 7.53 11.17
CA PHE A 139 7.18 8.96 11.09
C PHE A 139 6.50 9.30 9.76
N GLN A 140 6.99 8.75 8.64
CA GLN A 140 6.36 8.92 7.32
C GLN A 140 4.93 8.37 7.28
N ASN A 141 4.72 7.15 7.79
CA ASN A 141 3.41 6.51 7.81
C ASN A 141 2.45 7.22 8.77
N THR A 142 2.92 7.66 9.94
CA THR A 142 2.12 8.41 10.91
C THR A 142 1.66 9.75 10.33
N ARG A 143 2.55 10.51 9.67
CA ARG A 143 2.17 11.73 8.95
C ARG A 143 1.13 11.49 7.87
N THR A 144 1.33 10.44 7.06
CA THR A 144 0.41 10.09 5.97
C THR A 144 -0.98 9.75 6.49
N ARG A 145 -1.06 8.95 7.57
CA ARG A 145 -2.32 8.59 8.23
C ARG A 145 -3.02 9.81 8.86
N ASN A 146 -2.27 10.69 9.51
CA ASN A 146 -2.84 11.90 10.12
C ASN A 146 -3.37 12.88 9.07
N LYS A 147 -2.67 13.02 7.94
CA LYS A 147 -3.18 13.79 6.79
C LYS A 147 -4.46 13.19 6.21
N ALA A 148 -4.52 11.86 6.06
CA ALA A 148 -5.72 11.17 5.60
C ALA A 148 -6.91 11.37 6.55
N LYS A 149 -6.69 11.36 7.88
CA LYS A 149 -7.73 11.68 8.87
C LYS A 149 -8.22 13.13 8.73
N ALA A 150 -7.30 14.10 8.69
CA ALA A 150 -7.64 15.51 8.59
C ALA A 150 -8.36 15.88 7.28
N GLY A 151 -8.05 15.18 6.17
CA GLY A 151 -8.73 15.37 4.89
C GLY A 151 -10.17 14.84 4.87
N ILE A 152 -10.51 13.87 5.71
CA ILE A 152 -11.87 13.31 5.85
C ILE A 152 -12.77 14.24 6.67
N GLU A 153 -12.23 14.92 7.69
CA GLU A 153 -13.02 15.82 8.57
C GLU A 153 -13.41 17.15 7.90
N LYS A 154 -12.75 17.57 6.82
CA LYS A 154 -13.04 18.84 6.11
C LYS A 154 -14.00 18.71 4.93
N GLY A 155 -14.61 17.54 4.73
CA GLY A 155 -15.52 17.25 3.63
C GLY A 155 -16.95 16.97 4.08
N HIS A 156 -17.54 17.86 4.89
CA HIS A 156 -18.94 17.80 5.30
C HIS A 156 -19.66 19.11 4.96
#